data_AF-A0A2N0W958-F1
#
_entry.id   AF-A0A2N0W958-F1
#
_cell.length_a   1.000
_cell.length_b   1.000
_cell.length_c   1.000
_cell.angle_alpha   90.00
_cell.angle_beta   90.00
_cell.angle_gamma   90.00
#
_symmetry.space_group_name_H-M   'P 1'
#
loop_
_entity.id
_entity.type
_entity.pdbx_description
1 polymer ?
#
loop_
_entity_poly.entity_id
_entity_poly.type
_entity_poly.pdbx_seq_one_letter_code
_entity_poly.pdbx_strand_id
1 'polypeptide(L)'
;PFMEMQRWKTHPTIKQFLEGGKRISYGARAVVKGGFNALPKLTFPGGCLIGDDAGFLNFSKIKGSHTAMKSGMLCGEAVFEAIAAGVAKGGDLAIARVLEGEDLFDKELTAYTDKYNNSWLKEELYSSRNFGPAMHKFGQWIGGAFNFIDQNIFKVPFTLHDLKQDFAVLKTVDASTFKPNYPKPDGKLTFDRLSSVFISNTVHEENQPAHLKLTDPSIPVNVNLPKWDEPAQRYCPAGVYEIMENDDGSKRFQINAANCVHCKTCDIKDPSQNITWVTPEGGGGPNYP
;
A
#
# COMPACT_ATOMS: atom_id res chain seq x y z
N PRO A 1 0.11 -11.59 -8.54
CA PRO A 1 -0.90 -10.50 -8.66
C PRO A 1 -1.13 -10.04 -10.11
N PHE A 2 -0.09 -9.53 -10.80
CA PHE A 2 -0.21 -9.09 -12.20
C PHE A 2 -0.82 -10.17 -13.11
N MET A 3 -0.27 -11.39 -13.08
CA MET A 3 -0.78 -12.48 -13.93
C MET A 3 -2.20 -12.92 -13.58
N GLU A 4 -2.62 -12.82 -12.31
CA GLU A 4 -4.01 -13.11 -11.92
C GLU A 4 -4.97 -12.05 -12.47
N MET A 5 -4.58 -10.77 -12.52
CA MET A 5 -5.36 -9.74 -13.21
C MET A 5 -5.47 -10.04 -14.71
N GLN A 6 -4.38 -10.48 -15.36
CA GLN A 6 -4.42 -10.87 -16.77
C GLN A 6 -5.36 -12.07 -16.97
N ARG A 7 -5.26 -13.11 -16.14
CA ARG A 7 -6.14 -14.28 -16.15
C ARG A 7 -7.61 -13.93 -15.89
N TRP A 8 -7.89 -13.03 -14.95
CA TRP A 8 -9.25 -12.61 -14.63
C TRP A 8 -9.98 -12.03 -15.84
N LYS A 9 -9.28 -11.27 -16.69
CA LYS A 9 -9.84 -10.71 -17.93
C LYS A 9 -10.31 -11.79 -18.91
N THR A 10 -9.79 -13.01 -18.85
CA THR A 10 -10.19 -14.11 -19.73
C THR A 10 -11.48 -14.80 -19.28
N HIS A 11 -12.01 -14.47 -18.09
CA HIS A 11 -13.29 -15.01 -17.64
C HIS A 11 -14.40 -14.57 -18.61
N PRO A 12 -15.30 -15.47 -19.09
CA PRO A 12 -16.28 -15.14 -20.13
C PRO A 12 -17.12 -13.89 -19.83
N THR A 13 -17.57 -13.75 -18.59
CA THR A 13 -18.36 -12.59 -18.13
C THR A 13 -17.58 -11.26 -18.16
N ILE A 14 -16.25 -11.29 -18.05
CA ILE A 14 -15.40 -10.10 -18.12
C ILE A 14 -14.96 -9.85 -19.56
N LYS A 15 -14.54 -10.92 -20.25
CA LYS A 15 -14.04 -10.89 -21.62
C LYS A 15 -14.97 -10.14 -22.56
N GLN A 16 -16.28 -10.40 -22.47
CA GLN A 16 -17.29 -9.78 -23.35
C GLN A 16 -17.25 -8.23 -23.36
N PHE A 17 -16.81 -7.61 -22.26
CA PHE A 17 -16.74 -6.14 -22.16
C PHE A 17 -15.42 -5.57 -22.67
N LEU A 18 -14.39 -6.41 -22.80
CA LEU A 18 -13.03 -6.01 -23.17
C LEU A 18 -12.69 -6.40 -24.61
N GLU A 19 -13.41 -7.36 -25.19
CA GLU A 19 -13.20 -7.83 -26.56
C GLU A 19 -13.43 -6.71 -27.56
N GLY A 20 -12.47 -6.51 -28.47
CA GLY A 20 -12.45 -5.37 -29.40
C GLY A 20 -11.98 -4.05 -28.79
N GLY A 21 -11.81 -3.97 -27.46
CA GLY A 21 -11.33 -2.78 -26.77
C GLY A 21 -9.82 -2.54 -26.95
N LYS A 22 -9.40 -1.30 -26.70
CA LYS A 22 -7.99 -0.91 -26.67
C LYS A 22 -7.59 -0.52 -25.24
N ARG A 23 -6.57 -1.17 -24.71
CA ARG A 23 -5.96 -0.78 -23.43
C ARG A 23 -5.15 0.51 -23.61
N ILE A 24 -5.49 1.55 -22.86
CA ILE A 24 -4.86 2.88 -22.97
C ILE A 24 -3.88 3.22 -21.84
N SER A 25 -4.03 2.60 -20.66
CA SER A 25 -3.20 2.87 -19.49
C SER A 25 -3.09 1.64 -18.59
N TYR A 26 -2.09 1.65 -17.72
CA TYR A 26 -1.87 0.66 -16.67
C TYR A 26 -1.28 1.34 -15.43
N GLY A 27 -1.68 0.88 -14.25
CA GLY A 27 -1.13 1.31 -12.98
C GLY A 27 -1.25 0.25 -11.91
N ALA A 28 -0.50 0.42 -10.82
CA ALA A 28 -0.56 -0.47 -9.68
C ALA A 28 -0.22 0.30 -8.40
N ARG A 29 -0.98 0.04 -7.33
CA ARG A 29 -0.75 0.61 -6.02
C ARG A 29 -1.10 -0.41 -4.94
N ALA A 30 -0.31 -0.47 -3.87
CA ALA A 30 -0.75 -1.11 -2.64
C ALA A 30 -1.86 -0.26 -2.00
N VAL A 31 -2.83 -0.91 -1.38
CA VAL A 31 -3.93 -0.27 -0.66
C VAL A 31 -3.96 -0.80 0.76
N VAL A 32 -4.27 0.06 1.73
CA VAL A 32 -4.37 -0.33 3.13
C VAL A 32 -5.68 -1.10 3.37
N LYS A 33 -5.58 -2.18 4.14
CA LYS A 33 -6.71 -3.07 4.44
C LYS A 33 -6.90 -3.39 5.93
N GLY A 34 -6.01 -2.88 6.79
CA GLY A 34 -6.10 -3.08 8.24
C GLY A 34 -7.31 -2.37 8.88
N GLY A 35 -7.72 -1.24 8.31
CA GLY A 35 -8.87 -0.45 8.78
C GLY A 35 -8.69 0.01 10.23
N PHE A 36 -9.81 0.14 10.94
CA PHE A 36 -9.85 0.66 12.33
C PHE A 36 -8.83 0.00 13.27
N ASN A 37 -8.62 -1.30 13.15
CA ASN A 37 -7.75 -2.05 14.08
C ASN A 37 -6.26 -1.83 13.85
N ALA A 38 -5.88 -1.23 12.73
CA ALA A 38 -4.49 -1.00 12.34
C ALA A 38 -4.09 0.48 12.39
N LEU A 39 -4.99 1.37 12.84
CA LEU A 39 -4.68 2.80 12.93
C LEU A 39 -3.59 3.03 13.98
N PRO A 40 -2.51 3.76 13.65
CA PRO A 40 -1.49 4.14 14.60
C PRO A 40 -1.96 5.32 15.46
N LYS A 41 -1.09 5.79 16.36
CA LYS A 41 -1.23 7.14 16.90
C LYS A 41 -1.15 8.14 15.74
N LEU A 42 -2.12 9.06 15.67
CA LEU A 42 -2.28 9.96 14.53
C LEU A 42 -1.37 11.20 14.57
N THR A 43 -0.69 11.43 15.70
CA THR A 43 -0.01 12.68 16.03
C THR A 43 1.34 12.39 16.67
N PHE A 44 2.31 13.26 16.44
CA PHE A 44 3.63 13.25 17.06
C PHE A 44 4.18 14.68 17.11
N PRO A 45 5.24 14.95 17.90
CA PRO A 45 5.81 16.28 17.96
C PRO A 45 6.25 16.77 16.57
N GLY A 46 5.65 17.86 16.10
CA GLY A 46 5.91 18.44 14.79
C GLY A 46 5.15 17.84 13.60
N GLY A 47 4.22 16.89 13.79
CA GLY A 47 3.48 16.31 12.66
C GLY A 47 2.24 15.49 12.99
N CYS A 48 1.50 15.16 11.93
CA CYS A 48 0.26 14.38 11.96
C CYS A 48 0.23 13.40 10.77
N LEU A 49 -0.46 12.28 10.96
CA LEU A 49 -0.74 11.29 9.90
C LEU A 49 -2.19 11.47 9.42
N ILE A 50 -2.37 11.60 8.10
CA ILE A 50 -3.67 11.74 7.44
C ILE A 50 -3.81 10.76 6.27
N GLY A 51 -5.03 10.55 5.77
CA GLY A 51 -5.29 9.69 4.62
C GLY A 51 -4.91 8.23 4.84
N ASP A 52 -4.47 7.59 3.76
CA ASP A 52 -4.07 6.17 3.78
C ASP A 52 -2.70 5.96 4.43
N ASP A 53 -1.92 7.02 4.68
CA ASP A 53 -0.70 6.95 5.48
C ASP A 53 -1.03 6.59 6.94
N ALA A 54 -2.13 7.15 7.48
CA ALA A 54 -2.71 6.73 8.76
C ALA A 54 -3.50 5.41 8.65
N GLY A 55 -4.03 5.07 7.47
CA GLY A 55 -4.79 3.83 7.25
C GLY A 55 -6.31 3.99 7.19
N PHE A 56 -6.83 5.16 6.79
CA PHE A 56 -8.27 5.46 6.81
C PHE A 56 -9.11 4.88 5.67
N LEU A 57 -8.61 3.90 4.91
CA LEU A 57 -9.40 3.23 3.87
C LEU A 57 -10.50 2.35 4.49
N ASN A 58 -11.75 2.55 4.05
CA ASN A 58 -12.82 1.62 4.34
C ASN A 58 -12.74 0.42 3.38
N PHE A 59 -12.17 -0.67 3.88
CA PHE A 59 -11.92 -1.87 3.09
C PHE A 59 -13.20 -2.55 2.61
N SER A 60 -14.28 -2.56 3.40
CA SER A 60 -15.52 -3.25 3.01
C SER A 60 -16.20 -2.58 1.81
N LYS A 61 -16.00 -1.28 1.64
CA LYS A 61 -16.53 -0.49 0.52
C LYS A 61 -15.51 -0.27 -0.61
N ILE A 62 -14.24 -0.58 -0.37
CA ILE A 62 -13.11 -0.22 -1.26
C ILE A 62 -13.10 1.30 -1.52
N LYS A 63 -13.24 2.09 -0.45
CA LYS A 63 -13.29 3.57 -0.51
C LYS A 63 -12.39 4.20 0.54
N GLY A 64 -11.45 5.02 0.08
CA GLY A 64 -10.53 5.78 0.94
C GLY A 64 -10.48 7.28 0.65
N SER A 65 -10.98 7.74 -0.50
CA SER A 65 -10.85 9.17 -0.88
C SER A 65 -11.63 10.10 0.05
N HIS A 66 -12.87 9.77 0.38
CA HIS A 66 -13.71 10.61 1.24
C HIS A 66 -13.22 10.60 2.70
N THR A 67 -12.74 9.47 3.19
CA THR A 67 -12.15 9.35 4.52
C THR A 67 -10.81 10.08 4.61
N ALA A 68 -9.98 10.00 3.57
CA ALA A 68 -8.74 10.76 3.47
C ALA A 68 -9.00 12.27 3.45
N MET A 69 -9.94 12.74 2.62
CA MET A 69 -10.36 14.15 2.61
C MET A 69 -10.84 14.60 3.99
N LYS A 70 -11.69 13.81 4.66
CA LYS A 70 -12.17 14.16 6.00
C LYS A 70 -11.05 14.24 7.01
N SER A 71 -10.09 13.30 7.00
CA SER A 71 -8.94 13.36 7.91
C SER A 71 -8.10 14.62 7.68
N GLY A 72 -7.88 15.03 6.42
CA GLY A 72 -7.21 16.28 6.08
C GLY A 72 -7.95 17.51 6.58
N MET A 73 -9.29 17.55 6.44
CA MET A 73 -10.12 18.64 6.96
C MET A 73 -10.02 18.74 8.50
N LEU A 74 -10.17 17.63 9.21
CA LEU A 74 -10.08 17.61 10.68
C LEU A 74 -8.70 18.02 11.18
N CYS A 75 -7.64 17.56 10.51
CA CYS A 75 -6.27 17.96 10.81
C CYS A 75 -6.06 19.46 10.53
N GLY A 76 -6.56 19.96 9.40
CA GLY A 76 -6.46 21.38 9.02
C GLY A 76 -7.19 22.30 10.01
N GLU A 77 -8.39 21.92 10.45
CA GLU A 77 -9.14 22.62 11.51
C GLU A 77 -8.32 22.68 12.80
N ALA A 78 -7.75 21.55 13.24
CA ALA A 78 -6.92 21.51 14.45
C ALA A 78 -5.66 22.38 14.32
N VAL A 79 -4.96 22.32 13.18
CA VAL A 79 -3.76 23.13 12.93
C VAL A 79 -4.10 24.62 13.01
N PHE A 80 -5.20 25.03 12.37
CA PHE A 80 -5.64 26.43 12.38
C PHE A 80 -5.98 26.91 13.79
N GLU A 81 -6.72 26.12 14.56
CA GLU A 81 -7.06 26.43 15.96
C GLU A 81 -5.82 26.57 16.84
N ALA A 82 -4.85 25.65 16.70
CA ALA A 82 -3.60 25.70 17.47
C ALA A 82 -2.74 26.92 17.12
N ILE A 83 -2.66 27.28 15.83
CA ILE A 83 -1.99 28.51 15.38
C ILE A 83 -2.68 29.74 15.96
N ALA A 84 -4.00 29.83 15.87
CA ALA A 84 -4.77 30.97 16.38
C ALA A 84 -4.57 31.14 17.90
N ALA A 85 -4.57 30.03 18.64
CA ALA A 85 -4.30 30.03 20.08
C ALA A 85 -2.87 30.52 20.39
N GLY A 86 -1.86 30.09 19.64
CA GLY A 86 -0.48 30.56 19.84
C GLY A 86 -0.27 32.03 19.50
N VAL A 87 -0.91 32.52 18.43
CA VAL A 87 -0.92 33.95 18.09
C VAL A 87 -1.59 34.78 19.19
N ALA A 88 -2.70 34.29 19.77
CA ALA A 88 -3.36 34.96 20.89
C ALA A 88 -2.50 35.04 22.16
N LYS A 89 -1.53 34.12 22.32
CA LYS A 89 -0.52 34.18 23.40
C LYS A 89 0.67 35.11 23.08
N GLY A 90 0.68 35.76 21.90
CA GLY A 90 1.72 36.69 21.47
C GLY A 90 2.77 36.10 20.51
N GLY A 91 2.55 34.89 19.98
CA GLY A 91 3.45 34.27 19.00
C GLY A 91 3.35 34.89 17.60
N ASP A 92 4.48 34.96 16.88
CA ASP A 92 4.54 35.42 15.48
C ASP A 92 4.80 34.24 14.52
N LEU A 93 3.93 34.08 13.51
CA LEU A 93 4.03 33.06 12.47
C LEU A 93 5.26 33.26 11.56
N ALA A 94 5.73 34.49 11.37
CA ALA A 94 6.90 34.79 10.54
C ALA A 94 8.22 34.30 11.17
N ILE A 95 8.22 34.09 12.50
CA ILE A 95 9.36 33.64 13.31
C ILE A 95 9.05 32.25 13.90
N ALA A 96 8.46 31.36 13.11
CA ALA A 96 8.22 29.96 13.52
C ALA A 96 9.52 29.12 13.51
N ARG A 97 10.58 29.62 14.14
CA ARG A 97 11.46 28.75 14.92
C ARG A 97 10.94 28.88 16.33
N VAL A 98 10.24 27.86 16.82
CA VAL A 98 10.03 27.70 18.27
C VAL A 98 11.42 27.75 18.89
N LEU A 99 11.81 28.89 19.45
CA LEU A 99 13.04 28.98 20.22
C LEU A 99 12.83 28.11 21.46
N GLU A 100 13.83 27.30 21.81
CA GLU A 100 13.82 26.51 23.04
C GLU A 100 13.51 27.43 24.23
N GLY A 101 12.29 27.36 24.78
CA GLY A 101 11.87 28.15 25.94
C GLY A 101 10.51 28.84 25.81
N GLU A 102 9.97 29.02 24.59
CA GLU A 102 8.67 29.68 24.38
C GLU A 102 7.56 28.65 24.11
N ASP A 103 6.59 28.53 25.03
CA ASP A 103 5.46 27.58 24.95
C ASP A 103 4.18 28.23 24.38
N LEU A 104 4.36 28.94 23.27
CA LEU A 104 3.26 29.65 22.61
C LEU A 104 2.47 28.72 21.69
N PHE A 105 3.13 27.77 21.04
CA PHE A 105 2.52 26.84 20.08
C PHE A 105 2.58 25.40 20.57
N ASP A 106 1.52 24.64 20.27
CA ASP A 106 1.46 23.22 20.62
C ASP A 106 2.57 22.44 19.90
N LYS A 107 3.35 21.67 20.67
CA LYS A 107 4.41 20.81 20.12
C LYS A 107 3.85 19.59 19.41
N GLU A 108 2.73 19.05 19.90
CA GLU A 108 2.00 17.93 19.32
C GLU A 108 0.49 18.26 19.26
N LEU A 109 -0.11 18.04 18.09
CA LEU A 109 -1.48 18.45 17.81
C LEU A 109 -2.54 17.42 18.24
N THR A 110 -2.65 17.13 19.54
CA THR A 110 -3.56 16.09 20.07
C THR A 110 -5.03 16.36 19.77
N ALA A 111 -5.44 17.63 19.63
CA ALA A 111 -6.81 18.03 19.27
C ALA A 111 -7.31 17.40 17.95
N TYR A 112 -6.42 17.08 17.00
CA TYR A 112 -6.79 16.33 15.79
C TYR A 112 -7.32 14.93 16.13
N THR A 113 -6.75 14.26 17.13
CA THR A 113 -7.19 12.94 17.58
C THR A 113 -8.60 13.02 18.17
N ASP A 114 -8.90 14.08 18.94
CA ASP A 114 -10.23 14.31 19.50
C ASP A 114 -11.26 14.60 18.41
N LYS A 115 -10.92 15.43 17.43
CA LYS A 115 -11.76 15.69 16.26
C LYS A 115 -12.04 14.42 15.46
N TYR A 116 -11.03 13.58 15.23
CA TYR A 116 -11.24 12.25 14.63
C TYR A 116 -12.18 11.39 15.47
N ASN A 117 -11.96 11.35 16.79
CA ASN A 117 -12.76 10.56 17.72
C ASN A 117 -14.25 10.94 17.76
N ASN A 118 -14.56 12.19 17.43
CA ASN A 118 -15.91 12.75 17.41
C ASN A 118 -16.47 12.93 15.99
N SER A 119 -15.91 12.22 15.00
CA SER A 119 -16.31 12.35 13.60
C SER A 119 -16.95 11.08 13.05
N TRP A 120 -17.77 11.26 12.00
CA TRP A 120 -18.31 10.15 11.21
C TRP A 120 -17.22 9.26 10.60
N LEU A 121 -15.99 9.77 10.44
CA LEU A 121 -14.87 8.99 9.92
C LEU A 121 -14.55 7.81 10.86
N LYS A 122 -14.47 8.06 12.17
CA LYS A 122 -14.27 6.99 13.15
C LYS A 122 -15.44 6.02 13.15
N GLU A 123 -16.67 6.52 13.13
CA GLU A 123 -17.88 5.69 13.11
C GLU A 123 -17.90 4.76 11.90
N GLU A 124 -17.58 5.29 10.71
CA GLU A 124 -17.52 4.52 9.48
C GLU A 124 -16.48 3.40 9.58
N LEU A 125 -15.26 3.70 10.03
CA LEU A 125 -14.20 2.70 10.16
C LEU A 125 -14.55 1.66 11.21
N TYR A 126 -15.06 2.10 12.37
CA TYR A 126 -15.47 1.20 13.45
C TYR A 126 -16.61 0.27 13.01
N SER A 127 -17.55 0.75 12.20
CA SER A 127 -18.67 -0.05 11.67
C SER A 127 -18.23 -1.19 10.74
N SER A 128 -17.02 -1.10 10.19
CA SER A 128 -16.43 -2.05 9.23
C SER A 128 -15.24 -2.85 9.80
N ARG A 129 -14.89 -2.63 11.08
CA ARG A 129 -13.65 -3.12 11.72
C ARG A 129 -13.43 -4.63 11.65
N ASN A 130 -14.51 -5.42 11.59
CA ASN A 130 -14.43 -6.87 11.56
C ASN A 130 -14.28 -7.46 10.16
N PHE A 131 -14.49 -6.65 9.11
CA PHE A 131 -14.64 -7.16 7.75
C PHE A 131 -13.39 -7.88 7.23
N GLY A 132 -12.22 -7.23 7.33
CA GLY A 132 -10.94 -7.81 6.94
C GLY A 132 -10.55 -9.04 7.79
N PRO A 133 -10.51 -8.90 9.13
CA PRO A 133 -10.17 -10.00 10.03
C PRO A 133 -11.05 -11.25 9.87
N ALA A 134 -12.37 -11.09 9.65
CA ALA A 134 -13.27 -12.21 9.41
C ALA A 134 -12.91 -12.98 8.14
N MET A 135 -12.62 -12.28 7.04
CA MET A 135 -12.20 -12.91 5.78
C MET A 135 -10.88 -13.67 5.92
N HIS A 136 -9.94 -13.14 6.71
CA HIS A 136 -8.62 -13.77 6.88
C HIS A 136 -8.66 -14.98 7.81
N LYS A 137 -9.46 -14.93 8.88
CA LYS A 137 -9.57 -16.04 9.85
C LYS A 137 -10.45 -17.18 9.33
N PHE A 138 -11.56 -16.86 8.68
CA PHE A 138 -12.60 -17.84 8.33
C PHE A 138 -12.67 -18.13 6.83
N GLY A 139 -11.83 -17.49 6.02
CA GLY A 139 -11.84 -17.65 4.56
C GLY A 139 -13.05 -16.98 3.90
N GLN A 140 -13.14 -17.14 2.57
CA GLN A 140 -14.10 -16.41 1.76
C GLN A 140 -15.57 -16.72 2.09
N TRP A 141 -15.90 -17.99 2.33
CA TRP A 141 -17.29 -18.42 2.53
C TRP A 141 -17.81 -18.10 3.94
N ILE A 142 -17.13 -18.59 4.98
CA ILE A 142 -17.55 -18.36 6.36
C ILE A 142 -17.31 -16.91 6.76
N GLY A 143 -16.18 -16.31 6.35
CA GLY A 143 -15.92 -14.89 6.57
C GLY A 143 -16.93 -13.99 5.82
N GLY A 144 -17.33 -14.38 4.62
CA GLY A 144 -18.39 -13.71 3.86
C GLY A 144 -19.74 -13.77 4.56
N ALA A 145 -20.13 -14.94 5.06
CA ALA A 145 -21.37 -15.11 5.83
C ALA A 145 -21.35 -14.30 7.14
N PHE A 146 -20.22 -14.31 7.86
CA PHE A 146 -20.02 -13.47 9.04
C PHE A 146 -20.22 -11.99 8.71
N ASN A 147 -19.57 -11.51 7.65
CA ASN A 147 -19.67 -10.11 7.23
C ASN A 147 -21.08 -9.75 6.76
N PHE A 148 -21.81 -10.67 6.13
CA PHE A 148 -23.22 -10.44 5.79
C PHE A 148 -24.06 -10.16 7.04
N ILE A 149 -23.91 -10.97 8.09
CA ILE A 149 -24.61 -10.79 9.36
C ILE A 149 -24.20 -9.46 10.03
N ASP A 150 -22.89 -9.24 10.19
CA ASP A 150 -22.33 -8.07 10.87
C ASP A 150 -22.66 -6.74 10.17
N GLN A 151 -22.81 -6.76 8.84
CA GLN A 151 -23.06 -5.56 8.05
C GLN A 151 -24.54 -5.29 7.76
N ASN A 152 -25.39 -6.33 7.69
CA ASN A 152 -26.79 -6.19 7.24
C ASN A 152 -27.84 -6.55 8.29
N ILE A 153 -27.52 -7.42 9.26
CA ILE A 153 -28.50 -7.91 10.25
C ILE A 153 -28.31 -7.17 11.57
N PHE A 154 -27.14 -7.32 12.20
CA PHE A 154 -26.82 -6.62 13.44
C PHE A 154 -25.30 -6.50 13.61
N LYS A 155 -24.85 -5.44 14.29
CA LYS A 155 -23.43 -5.21 14.57
C LYS A 155 -22.99 -6.11 15.72
N VAL A 156 -21.98 -6.95 15.49
CA VAL A 156 -21.48 -7.83 16.55
C VAL A 156 -20.79 -7.03 17.66
N PRO A 157 -21.01 -7.35 18.94
CA PRO A 157 -20.52 -6.56 20.08
C PRO A 157 -19.06 -6.87 20.45
N PHE A 158 -18.25 -7.31 19.50
CA PHE A 158 -16.82 -7.61 19.70
C PHE A 158 -15.98 -7.20 18.48
N THR A 159 -14.67 -7.14 18.67
CA THR A 159 -13.71 -6.79 17.62
C THR A 159 -12.78 -7.96 17.32
N LEU A 160 -12.81 -8.44 16.08
CA LEU A 160 -11.88 -9.42 15.56
C LEU A 160 -10.57 -8.73 15.19
N HIS A 161 -9.45 -9.32 15.57
CA HIS A 161 -8.11 -8.81 15.26
C HIS A 161 -7.36 -9.75 14.33
N ASP A 162 -6.69 -9.20 13.32
CA ASP A 162 -5.69 -9.90 12.53
C ASP A 162 -4.33 -9.26 12.76
N LEU A 163 -3.43 -10.02 13.38
CA LEU A 163 -2.10 -9.57 13.79
C LEU A 163 -1.00 -10.16 12.90
N LYS A 164 -1.36 -10.96 11.89
CA LYS A 164 -0.38 -11.56 10.99
C LYS A 164 0.10 -10.52 9.99
N GLN A 165 1.41 -10.27 9.98
CA GLN A 165 2.03 -9.38 9.01
C GLN A 165 2.04 -10.02 7.61
N ASP A 166 1.79 -9.21 6.58
CA ASP A 166 1.66 -9.69 5.20
C ASP A 166 2.92 -10.41 4.71
N PHE A 167 4.12 -9.93 5.02
CA PHE A 167 5.36 -10.60 4.59
C PHE A 167 5.54 -11.99 5.21
N ALA A 168 5.01 -12.21 6.42
CA ALA A 168 5.25 -13.41 7.21
C ALA A 168 4.40 -14.62 6.81
N VAL A 169 3.41 -14.44 5.92
CA VAL A 169 2.44 -15.51 5.56
C VAL A 169 2.79 -16.26 4.27
N LEU A 170 3.97 -16.01 3.67
CA LEU A 170 4.40 -16.70 2.45
C LEU A 170 4.85 -18.14 2.77
N LYS A 171 4.20 -19.13 2.15
CA LYS A 171 4.66 -20.52 2.20
C LYS A 171 5.97 -20.68 1.41
N THR A 172 6.88 -21.49 1.93
CA THR A 172 8.11 -21.87 1.21
C THR A 172 7.78 -22.71 -0.02
N VAL A 173 8.75 -22.85 -0.93
CA VAL A 173 8.61 -23.68 -2.14
C VAL A 173 8.20 -25.12 -1.80
N ASP A 174 8.79 -25.71 -0.75
CA ASP A 174 8.50 -27.09 -0.33
C ASP A 174 7.12 -27.25 0.32
N ALA A 175 6.60 -26.19 0.95
CA ALA A 175 5.29 -26.18 1.59
C ALA A 175 4.16 -25.80 0.62
N SER A 176 4.49 -25.39 -0.60
CA SER A 176 3.51 -25.01 -1.62
C SER A 176 3.11 -26.20 -2.46
N THR A 177 1.82 -26.52 -2.48
CA THR A 177 1.25 -27.61 -3.28
C THR A 177 0.69 -27.15 -4.62
N PHE A 178 0.70 -25.84 -4.89
CA PHE A 178 0.09 -25.26 -6.08
C PHE A 178 1.03 -24.27 -6.77
N LYS A 179 1.28 -24.52 -8.05
CA LYS A 179 1.96 -23.58 -8.96
C LYS A 179 1.00 -23.20 -10.08
N PRO A 180 0.48 -21.96 -10.11
CA PRO A 180 -0.43 -21.55 -11.16
C PRO A 180 0.28 -21.56 -12.52
N ASN A 181 -0.38 -22.14 -13.52
CA ASN A 181 0.03 -22.02 -14.91
C ASN A 181 -0.62 -20.77 -15.51
N TYR A 182 0.19 -19.83 -15.98
CA TYR A 182 -0.29 -18.65 -16.67
C TYR A 182 0.06 -18.73 -18.15
N PRO A 183 -0.95 -18.73 -19.05
CA PRO A 183 -0.71 -18.70 -20.48
C PRO A 183 0.10 -17.47 -20.91
N LYS A 184 0.80 -17.59 -22.04
CA LYS A 184 1.43 -16.45 -22.68
C LYS A 184 0.37 -15.40 -23.04
N PRO A 185 0.65 -14.10 -22.87
CA PRO A 185 -0.29 -13.05 -23.22
C PRO A 185 -0.54 -13.03 -24.74
N ASP A 186 -1.78 -12.75 -25.13
CA ASP A 186 -2.23 -12.67 -26.53
C ASP A 186 -2.03 -11.28 -27.16
N GLY A 187 -1.61 -10.28 -26.38
CA GLY A 187 -1.41 -8.90 -26.81
C GLY A 187 -2.71 -8.15 -27.12
N LYS A 188 -3.87 -8.74 -26.85
CA LYS A 188 -5.20 -8.18 -27.14
C LYS A 188 -6.02 -8.04 -25.86
N LEU A 189 -6.29 -9.16 -25.21
CA LEU A 189 -7.00 -9.20 -23.93
C LEU A 189 -6.03 -9.24 -22.76
N THR A 190 -4.89 -9.90 -22.94
CA THR A 190 -3.84 -10.16 -21.95
C THR A 190 -2.51 -9.62 -22.44
N PHE A 191 -1.71 -9.09 -21.52
CA PHE A 191 -0.48 -8.36 -21.83
C PHE A 191 0.64 -8.77 -20.89
N ASP A 192 1.87 -8.65 -21.36
CA ASP A 192 3.08 -8.81 -20.54
C ASP A 192 3.32 -7.58 -19.65
N ARG A 193 4.23 -7.73 -18.67
CA ARG A 193 4.53 -6.64 -17.72
C ARG A 193 5.20 -5.45 -18.40
N LEU A 194 6.15 -5.65 -19.32
CA LEU A 194 6.92 -4.55 -19.91
C LEU A 194 6.04 -3.67 -20.79
N SER A 195 5.18 -4.25 -21.62
CA SER A 195 4.19 -3.47 -22.39
C SER A 195 3.17 -2.76 -21.49
N SER A 196 2.93 -3.27 -20.27
CA SER A 196 2.08 -2.62 -19.27
C SER A 196 2.80 -1.44 -18.61
N VAL A 197 4.07 -1.60 -18.25
CA VAL A 197 4.92 -0.52 -17.70
C VAL A 197 5.05 0.61 -18.72
N PHE A 198 5.25 0.30 -20.00
CA PHE A 198 5.33 1.30 -21.06
C PHE A 198 4.11 2.26 -21.06
N ILE A 199 2.89 1.72 -21.00
CA ILE A 199 1.66 2.54 -20.96
C ILE A 199 1.28 3.08 -19.58
N SER A 200 2.12 2.84 -18.56
CA SER A 200 2.03 3.57 -17.28
C SER A 200 2.73 4.92 -17.35
N ASN A 201 3.44 5.19 -18.45
CA ASN A 201 4.28 6.37 -18.67
C ASN A 201 5.24 6.63 -17.50
N THR A 202 5.74 5.56 -16.87
CA THR A 202 6.71 5.70 -15.78
C THR A 202 8.07 6.04 -16.34
N VAL A 203 8.70 7.07 -15.77
CA VAL A 203 10.01 7.56 -16.21
C VAL A 203 10.84 7.91 -14.98
N HIS A 204 12.12 7.60 -15.02
CA HIS A 204 13.11 8.01 -14.03
C HIS A 204 14.38 8.45 -14.76
N GLU A 205 15.13 9.39 -14.19
CA GLU A 205 16.52 9.62 -14.60
C GLU A 205 17.30 8.31 -14.43
N GLU A 206 17.99 7.84 -15.47
CA GLU A 206 18.68 6.55 -15.46
C GLU A 206 19.96 6.61 -14.63
N ASN A 207 20.63 7.76 -14.62
CA ASN A 207 21.87 7.97 -13.88
C ASN A 207 21.62 8.43 -12.42
N GLN A 208 20.72 7.73 -11.72
CA GLN A 208 20.46 7.94 -10.30
C GLN A 208 20.59 6.61 -9.52
N PRO A 209 20.97 6.65 -8.24
CA PRO A 209 21.03 5.43 -7.44
C PRO A 209 19.64 4.81 -7.29
N ALA A 210 19.56 3.47 -7.36
CA ALA A 210 18.30 2.76 -7.18
C ALA A 210 17.65 3.16 -5.84
N HIS A 211 16.39 3.59 -5.90
CA HIS A 211 15.59 3.99 -4.74
C HIS A 211 14.96 2.80 -3.99
N LEU A 212 15.30 1.58 -4.43
CA LEU A 212 14.93 0.32 -3.81
C LEU A 212 16.17 -0.23 -3.11
N LYS A 213 16.34 0.13 -1.84
CA LYS A 213 17.53 -0.18 -1.06
C LYS A 213 17.42 -1.58 -0.49
N LEU A 214 18.51 -2.33 -0.55
CA LEU A 214 18.66 -3.60 0.14
C LEU A 214 19.46 -3.36 1.42
N THR A 215 18.97 -3.85 2.55
CA THR A 215 19.76 -3.86 3.79
C THR A 215 20.97 -4.80 3.65
N ASP A 216 20.76 -5.96 3.04
CA ASP A 216 21.79 -6.94 2.68
C ASP A 216 21.60 -7.40 1.22
N PRO A 217 22.54 -7.12 0.31
CA PRO A 217 22.44 -7.49 -1.09
C PRO A 217 22.54 -9.00 -1.35
N SER A 218 22.96 -9.80 -0.36
CA SER A 218 23.11 -11.25 -0.49
C SER A 218 21.80 -12.02 -0.26
N ILE A 219 20.86 -11.46 0.52
CA ILE A 219 19.59 -12.10 0.90
C ILE A 219 18.75 -12.56 -0.29
N PRO A 220 18.57 -11.77 -1.38
CA PRO A 220 17.75 -12.21 -2.51
C PRO A 220 18.20 -13.54 -3.12
N VAL A 221 19.52 -13.71 -3.31
CA VAL A 221 20.09 -14.93 -3.92
C VAL A 221 20.26 -16.04 -2.89
N ASN A 222 20.76 -15.72 -1.69
CA ASN A 222 21.17 -16.73 -0.72
C ASN A 222 20.02 -17.23 0.17
N VAL A 223 18.95 -16.44 0.33
CA VAL A 223 17.83 -16.74 1.22
C VAL A 223 16.51 -16.80 0.45
N ASN A 224 16.17 -15.73 -0.26
CA ASN A 224 14.83 -15.62 -0.84
C ASN A 224 14.63 -16.56 -2.03
N LEU A 225 15.63 -16.66 -2.91
CA LEU A 225 15.61 -17.57 -4.05
C LEU A 225 15.45 -19.04 -3.64
N PRO A 226 16.28 -19.63 -2.76
CA PRO A 226 16.11 -21.04 -2.39
C PRO A 226 14.83 -21.31 -1.60
N LYS A 227 14.39 -20.38 -0.73
CA LYS A 227 13.26 -20.63 0.18
C LYS A 227 11.89 -20.33 -0.42
N TRP A 228 11.78 -19.31 -1.27
CA TRP A 228 10.52 -18.79 -1.83
C TRP A 228 10.56 -18.57 -3.35
N ASP A 229 11.60 -19.08 -4.04
CA ASP A 229 11.79 -18.90 -5.48
C ASP A 229 11.90 -17.42 -5.89
N GLU A 230 12.45 -16.57 -5.00
CA GLU A 230 12.57 -15.12 -5.12
C GLU A 230 11.25 -14.45 -5.56
N PRO A 231 10.34 -14.18 -4.61
CA PRO A 231 8.98 -13.76 -4.90
C PRO A 231 8.87 -12.35 -5.49
N ALA A 232 9.91 -11.52 -5.40
CA ALA A 232 9.90 -10.16 -5.97
C ALA A 232 9.69 -10.15 -7.47
N GLN A 233 10.17 -11.18 -8.17
CA GLN A 233 9.92 -11.41 -9.60
C GLN A 233 8.43 -11.57 -9.94
N ARG A 234 7.58 -11.85 -8.95
CA ARG A 234 6.15 -12.15 -9.13
C ARG A 234 5.22 -11.14 -8.51
N TYR A 235 5.47 -10.71 -7.26
CA TYR A 235 4.62 -9.72 -6.61
C TYR A 235 4.84 -8.31 -7.18
N CYS A 236 6.02 -8.01 -7.72
CA CYS A 236 6.28 -6.72 -8.33
C CYS A 236 5.42 -6.57 -9.59
N PRO A 237 4.58 -5.52 -9.69
CA PRO A 237 3.71 -5.32 -10.84
C PRO A 237 4.48 -4.90 -12.10
N ALA A 238 5.71 -4.40 -11.94
CA ALA A 238 6.43 -3.69 -12.99
C ALA A 238 7.71 -4.39 -13.48
N GLY A 239 8.00 -5.62 -13.02
CA GLY A 239 9.21 -6.33 -13.47
C GLY A 239 10.51 -5.61 -13.08
N VAL A 240 10.53 -4.99 -11.90
CA VAL A 240 11.72 -4.30 -11.40
C VAL A 240 12.81 -5.27 -10.93
N TYR A 241 12.43 -6.46 -10.48
CA TYR A 241 13.36 -7.42 -9.88
C TYR A 241 13.46 -8.67 -10.73
N GLU A 242 14.68 -9.07 -11.04
CA GLU A 242 14.99 -10.24 -11.87
C GLU A 242 16.21 -10.97 -11.31
N ILE A 243 16.19 -12.30 -11.37
CA ILE A 243 17.39 -13.10 -11.14
C ILE A 243 18.06 -13.33 -12.49
N MET A 244 19.25 -12.77 -12.65
CA MET A 244 20.08 -12.93 -13.84
C MET A 244 21.13 -14.01 -13.58
N GLU A 245 21.49 -14.76 -14.61
CA GLU A 245 22.62 -15.68 -14.59
C GLU A 245 23.82 -14.99 -15.23
N ASN A 246 24.97 -15.04 -14.56
CA ASN A 246 26.25 -14.55 -15.08
C ASN A 246 26.90 -15.62 -15.96
N ASP A 247 27.94 -15.22 -16.71
CA ASP A 247 28.66 -16.13 -17.61
C ASP A 247 29.34 -17.31 -16.88
N ASP A 248 29.62 -17.16 -15.59
CA ASP A 248 30.18 -18.21 -14.72
C ASP A 248 29.10 -19.13 -14.10
N GLY A 249 27.83 -18.95 -14.46
CA GLY A 249 26.68 -19.67 -13.91
C GLY A 249 26.21 -19.18 -12.54
N SER A 250 26.88 -18.18 -11.94
CA SER A 250 26.43 -17.57 -10.69
C SER A 250 25.17 -16.73 -10.92
N LYS A 251 24.27 -16.72 -9.93
CA LYS A 251 23.03 -15.93 -10.00
C LYS A 251 23.23 -14.60 -9.30
N ARG A 252 22.73 -13.52 -9.90
CA ARG A 252 22.69 -12.18 -9.31
C ARG A 252 21.29 -11.60 -9.32
N PHE A 253 20.98 -10.78 -8.32
CA PHE A 253 19.73 -10.05 -8.22
C PHE A 253 19.88 -8.69 -8.91
N GLN A 254 19.10 -8.46 -9.97
CA GLN A 254 19.09 -7.24 -10.76
C GLN A 254 17.88 -6.37 -10.36
N ILE A 255 18.13 -5.07 -10.13
CA ILE A 255 17.10 -4.08 -9.84
C ILE A 255 17.01 -3.08 -11.02
N ASN A 256 15.97 -3.21 -11.82
CA ASN A 256 15.62 -2.32 -12.92
C ASN A 256 14.77 -1.15 -12.41
N ALA A 257 15.37 -0.28 -11.59
CA ALA A 257 14.67 0.76 -10.82
C ALA A 257 13.84 1.74 -11.67
N ALA A 258 14.25 1.98 -12.92
CA ALA A 258 13.53 2.85 -13.86
C ALA A 258 12.10 2.38 -14.17
N ASN A 259 11.82 1.07 -14.05
CA ASN A 259 10.48 0.51 -14.26
C ASN A 259 9.53 0.74 -13.07
N CYS A 260 10.03 1.23 -11.93
CA CYS A 260 9.23 1.28 -10.70
C CYS A 260 7.97 2.14 -10.86
N VAL A 261 6.81 1.62 -10.47
CA VAL A 261 5.53 2.37 -10.47
C VAL A 261 5.13 2.85 -9.07
N HIS A 262 6.10 2.86 -8.14
CA HIS A 262 5.97 3.37 -6.77
C HIS A 262 4.87 2.70 -5.93
N CYS A 263 4.45 1.48 -6.31
CA CYS A 263 3.33 0.79 -5.67
C CYS A 263 3.53 0.42 -4.19
N LYS A 264 4.77 0.43 -3.69
CA LYS A 264 5.21 0.01 -2.34
C LYS A 264 5.09 -1.48 -2.01
N THR A 265 4.61 -2.33 -2.92
CA THR A 265 4.39 -3.76 -2.64
C THR A 265 5.66 -4.52 -2.20
N CYS A 266 6.83 -4.18 -2.77
CA CYS A 266 8.08 -4.85 -2.45
C CYS A 266 8.54 -4.65 -1.00
N ASP A 267 8.35 -3.43 -0.48
CA ASP A 267 8.64 -3.07 0.91
C ASP A 267 7.71 -3.85 1.88
N ILE A 268 6.43 -3.96 1.50
CA ILE A 268 5.40 -4.64 2.29
C ILE A 268 5.53 -6.18 2.27
N LYS A 269 5.89 -6.77 1.13
CA LYS A 269 5.69 -8.21 0.86
C LYS A 269 6.97 -9.04 0.79
N ASP A 270 8.14 -8.42 0.86
CA ASP A 270 9.40 -9.16 0.95
C ASP A 270 9.43 -10.00 2.24
N PRO A 271 9.47 -11.35 2.14
CA PRO A 271 9.44 -12.23 3.32
C PRO A 271 10.63 -12.05 4.26
N SER A 272 11.72 -11.46 3.77
CA SER A 272 12.91 -11.15 4.58
C SER A 272 12.94 -9.71 5.09
N GLN A 273 11.97 -8.86 4.72
CA GLN A 273 11.94 -7.42 5.05
C GLN A 273 13.28 -6.71 4.76
N ASN A 274 13.90 -7.06 3.63
CA ASN A 274 15.20 -6.59 3.21
C ASN A 274 15.14 -5.40 2.24
N ILE A 275 14.02 -5.24 1.54
CA ILE A 275 13.79 -4.12 0.60
C ILE A 275 13.18 -2.94 1.35
N THR A 276 13.85 -1.79 1.33
CA THR A 276 13.29 -0.49 1.74
C THR A 276 13.08 0.38 0.51
N TRP A 277 11.84 0.82 0.29
CA TRP A 277 11.53 1.82 -0.73
C TRP A 277 11.81 3.22 -0.16
N VAL A 278 12.62 4.00 -0.88
CA VAL A 278 12.78 5.43 -0.63
C VAL A 278 12.31 6.21 -1.86
N THR A 279 12.07 7.50 -1.68
CA THR A 279 11.67 8.37 -2.80
C THR A 279 12.87 8.55 -3.75
N PRO A 280 12.71 8.36 -5.07
CA PRO A 280 13.72 8.76 -6.06
C PRO A 280 13.80 10.29 -6.20
N GLU A 281 14.60 10.77 -7.13
CA GLU A 281 14.59 12.19 -7.52
C GLU A 281 13.18 12.67 -7.91
N GLY A 282 12.86 13.92 -7.55
CA GLY A 282 11.56 14.52 -7.80
C GLY A 282 11.22 14.56 -9.29
N GLY A 283 9.98 14.22 -9.64
CA GLY A 283 9.52 14.11 -11.03
C GLY A 283 9.68 12.71 -11.64
N GLY A 284 10.45 11.82 -11.01
CA GLY A 284 10.49 10.40 -11.39
C GLY A 284 9.26 9.63 -10.89
N GLY A 285 8.82 8.62 -11.65
CA GLY A 285 7.70 7.76 -11.30
C GLY A 285 6.63 7.65 -12.39
N PRO A 286 5.49 7.01 -12.08
CA PRO A 286 4.39 6.85 -13.02
C PRO A 286 3.72 8.18 -13.36
N ASN A 287 3.41 8.39 -14.64
CA ASN A 287 2.60 9.51 -15.14
C ASN A 287 1.21 9.00 -15.55
N TYR A 288 0.36 8.78 -14.55
CA TYR A 288 -1.01 8.31 -14.76
C TYR A 288 -1.89 9.45 -15.34
N PRO A 289 -2.71 9.17 -16.38
CA PRO A 289 -3.60 10.16 -17.01
C PRO A 289 -4.79 10.54 -16.14
#